data_AF-A0A940ZRH7-F1
#
_entry.id   AF-A0A940ZRH7-F1
#
_cell.length_a   1.000
_cell.length_b   1.000
_cell.length_c   1.000
_cell.angle_alpha   90.00
_cell.angle_beta   90.00
_cell.angle_gamma   90.00
#
_symmetry.space_group_name_H-M   'P 1'
#
loop_
_entity.id
_entity.type
_entity.pdbx_description
1 polymer ?
#
loop_
_entity_poly.entity_id
_entity_poly.type
_entity_poly.pdbx_seq_one_letter_code
_entity_poly.pdbx_strand_id
1 'polypeptide(L)' 'MAVTPQEQARGLMYRPYMPRRLGMLFINNSDEIRHYWMKNVSMPLDMIFINGNNDVVYVHHNALPHDETTISSRYP' A
#
# COMPACT_ATOMS: atom_id res chain seq x y z
N MET A 1 7.52 5.05 7.05
CA MET A 1 7.90 4.92 5.63
C MET A 1 8.51 3.53 5.46
N ALA A 2 8.37 2.92 4.29
CA ALA A 2 8.97 1.63 3.94
C ALA A 2 9.82 1.83 2.68
N VAL A 3 11.14 1.65 2.80
CA VAL A 3 12.11 1.99 1.75
C VAL A 3 12.84 0.75 1.26
N THR A 4 13.18 -0.17 2.17
CA THR A 4 13.82 -1.43 1.79
C THR A 4 12.79 -2.44 1.26
N PRO A 5 13.17 -3.38 0.39
CA PRO A 5 12.26 -4.45 -0.06
C PRO A 5 11.63 -5.23 1.10
N GLN A 6 12.36 -5.42 2.19
CA GLN A 6 11.88 -6.11 3.40
C GLN A 6 10.83 -5.30 4.15
N GLU A 7 11.02 -3.98 4.28
CA GLU A 7 10.02 -3.08 4.90
C GLU A 7 8.76 -2.99 4.04
N GLN A 8 8.91 -2.93 2.72
CA GLN A 8 7.79 -2.89 1.78
C GLN A 8 7.01 -4.21 1.80
N ALA A 9 7.70 -5.36 1.76
CA ALA A 9 7.05 -6.66 1.83
C ALA A 9 6.31 -6.87 3.17
N ARG A 10 6.85 -6.34 4.28
CA ARG A 10 6.18 -6.36 5.58
C ARG A 10 5.00 -5.40 5.64
N GLY A 11 5.14 -4.20 5.09
CA GLY A 11 4.11 -3.17 5.11
C GLY A 11 3.50 -2.97 6.50
N LEU A 12 2.18 -3.05 6.57
CA LEU A 12 1.39 -2.90 7.79
C LEU A 12 1.00 -4.21 8.47
N MET A 13 1.62 -5.34 8.07
CA MET A 13 1.36 -6.64 8.66
C MET A 13 1.54 -6.62 10.18
N TYR A 14 0.63 -7.32 10.88
CA TYR A 14 0.65 -7.51 12.33
C TYR A 14 0.53 -6.23 13.16
N ARG A 15 0.15 -5.09 12.55
CA ARG A 15 -0.21 -3.91 13.33
C ARG A 15 -1.65 -4.04 13.81
N PRO A 16 -1.92 -3.97 15.13
CA PRO A 16 -3.27 -4.14 15.67
C PRO A 16 -4.16 -2.92 15.41
N TYR A 17 -3.56 -1.74 15.24
CA TYR A 17 -4.28 -0.51 14.96
C TYR A 17 -3.39 0.49 14.21
N MET A 18 -4.04 1.45 13.54
CA MET A 18 -3.41 2.65 13.00
C MET A 18 -4.29 3.87 13.31
N PRO A 19 -3.72 4.96 13.87
CA PRO A 19 -4.45 6.22 14.05
C PRO A 19 -4.96 6.77 12.72
N ARG A 20 -6.16 7.38 12.71
CA ARG A 20 -6.85 7.86 11.49
C ARG A 20 -6.06 8.80 10.59
N ARG A 21 -5.02 9.47 11.12
CA ARG A 21 -4.18 10.44 10.39
C ARG A 21 -2.77 9.94 10.14
N LEU A 22 -2.51 8.67 10.39
CA LEU A 22 -1.24 8.02 10.06
C LEU A 22 -1.43 7.11 8.85
N GLY A 23 -0.34 6.87 8.16
CA GLY A 23 -0.26 5.99 7.01
C GLY A 23 1.15 5.43 6.87
N MET A 24 1.34 4.56 5.89
CA MET A 24 2.66 4.09 5.50
C MET A 24 2.90 4.49 4.05
N LEU A 25 3.91 5.31 3.83
CA LEU A 25 4.41 5.64 2.50
C LEU A 25 5.42 4.57 2.05
N PHE A 26 5.19 4.02 0.86
CA PHE A 26 6.08 3.11 0.16
C PHE A 26 6.81 3.92 -0.91
N ILE A 27 8.14 4.02 -0.81
CA ILE A 27 8.96 4.75 -1.79
C ILE A 27 9.61 3.74 -2.71
N ASN A 28 9.34 3.84 -4.01
CA ASN A 28 9.89 2.95 -5.03
C ASN A 28 10.91 3.71 -5.87
N ASN A 29 11.92 3.00 -6.39
CA ASN A 29 12.99 3.60 -7.20
C ASN A 29 12.65 3.70 -8.70
N SER A 30 11.51 3.16 -9.12
CA SER A 30 11.05 3.16 -10.52
C SER A 30 9.52 3.26 -10.60
N ASP A 31 9.05 4.02 -11.60
CA ASP A 31 7.65 4.14 -12.02
C ASP A 31 7.26 2.88 -12.80
N GLU A 32 6.70 1.92 -12.08
CA GLU A 32 6.32 0.60 -12.56
C GLU A 32 5.00 0.19 -11.91
N ILE A 33 4.20 -0.61 -12.62
CA ILE A 33 2.98 -1.17 -12.05
C ILE A 33 3.35 -2.04 -10.84
N ARG A 34 2.96 -1.56 -9.65
CA ARG A 34 3.09 -2.29 -8.38
C ARG A 34 1.84 -3.09 -8.05
N HIS A 35 2.08 -4.17 -7.31
CA HIS A 35 1.07 -5.10 -6.80
C HIS A 35 1.17 -5.18 -5.28
N TYR A 36 0.03 -5.11 -4.62
CA TYR A 36 -0.11 -5.19 -3.16
C TYR A 36 -1.18 -6.22 -2.79
N TRP A 37 -1.20 -6.59 -1.51
CA TRP A 37 -2.23 -7.42 -0.90
C TRP A 37 -2.43 -6.98 0.56
N MET A 38 -3.43 -7.56 1.22
CA MET A 38 -3.75 -7.33 2.63
C MET A 38 -3.43 -8.53 3.53
N LYS A 39 -2.58 -9.46 3.06
CA LYS A 39 -2.08 -10.59 3.85
C LYS A 39 -1.60 -10.11 5.22
N ASN A 40 -2.15 -10.68 6.31
CA ASN A 40 -1.82 -10.34 7.70
C ASN A 40 -2.02 -8.88 8.13
N VAL A 41 -2.84 -8.11 7.40
CA VAL A 41 -3.30 -6.77 7.81
C VAL A 41 -4.71 -6.90 8.37
N SER A 42 -4.90 -6.51 9.64
CA SER A 42 -6.15 -6.74 10.39
C SER A 42 -7.13 -5.56 10.37
N MET A 43 -6.82 -4.49 9.65
CA MET A 43 -7.67 -3.30 9.52
C MET A 43 -7.89 -2.95 8.04
N PRO A 44 -9.06 -2.39 7.68
CA PRO A 44 -9.30 -1.92 6.33
C PRO A 44 -8.41 -0.71 6.02
N LEU A 45 -7.97 -0.61 4.77
CA LEU A 45 -7.10 0.48 4.31
C LEU A 45 -7.55 1.00 2.95
N ASP A 46 -7.35 2.30 2.75
CA ASP A 46 -7.35 2.88 1.42
C ASP A 46 -5.91 2.88 0.89
N MET A 47 -5.71 2.38 -0.34
CA MET A 47 -4.43 2.40 -1.03
C MET A 47 -4.42 3.54 -2.03
N ILE A 48 -3.52 4.51 -1.84
CA ILE A 48 -3.35 5.68 -2.71
C ILE A 48 -2.05 5.49 -3.50
N PHE A 49 -2.17 5.47 -4.82
CA PHE A 49 -1.05 5.31 -5.74
C PHE A 49 -0.68 6.67 -6.34
N ILE A 50 0.60 7.00 -6.24
CA ILE A 50 1.16 8.29 -6.65
C ILE A 50 2.31 8.00 -7.63
N ASN A 51 2.34 8.69 -8.78
CA ASN A 51 3.40 8.54 -9.78
C ASN A 51 4.64 9.41 -9.47
N GLY A 52 5.70 9.31 -10.28
CA GLY A 52 6.93 10.11 -10.13
C GLY A 52 6.74 11.63 -10.26
N ASN A 53 5.62 12.10 -10.80
CA ASN A 53 5.26 13.52 -10.87
C ASN A 53 4.51 14.03 -9.63
N ASN A 54 4.30 13.18 -8.62
CA ASN A 54 3.49 13.43 -7.42
C ASN A 54 1.98 13.55 -7.66
N ASP A 55 1.48 13.02 -8.77
CA ASP A 55 0.03 12.96 -9.05
C ASP A 55 -0.59 11.69 -8.48
N VAL A 56 -1.78 11.81 -7.87
CA VAL A 56 -2.58 10.64 -7.49
C VAL A 56 -3.19 10.05 -8.76
N VAL A 57 -2.71 8.88 -9.17
CA VAL A 57 -3.15 8.20 -10.41
C VAL A 57 -4.27 7.19 -10.16
N TYR A 58 -4.35 6.64 -8.94
CA TYR A 58 -5.39 5.68 -8.58
C TYR A 58 -5.58 5.62 -7.05
N VAL A 59 -6.83 5.42 -6.64
CA VAL A 59 -7.19 5.14 -5.24
C VAL A 59 -8.02 3.87 -5.21
N HIS A 60 -7.56 2.88 -4.47
CA HIS A 60 -8.33 1.68 -4.15
C HIS A 60 -8.88 1.82 -2.73
N HIS A 61 -10.20 1.97 -2.64
CA HIS A 61 -10.89 2.14 -1.37
C HIS A 61 -11.20 0.82 -0.69
N ASN A 62 -11.14 0.82 0.64
CA ASN A 62 -11.62 -0.27 1.50
C ASN A 62 -11.02 -1.64 1.15
N ALA A 63 -9.70 -1.71 0.98
CA ALA A 63 -8.99 -2.98 0.88
C ALA A 63 -9.31 -3.83 2.12
N LEU A 64 -9.79 -5.04 1.89
CA LEU A 64 -10.36 -5.87 2.94
C LEU A 64 -9.25 -6.48 3.82
N PRO A 65 -9.42 -6.52 5.15
CA PRO A 65 -8.47 -7.21 6.04
C PRO A 65 -8.24 -8.66 5.61
N HIS A 66 -6.99 -9.11 5.69
CA HIS A 66 -6.56 -10.48 5.35
C HIS A 66 -6.82 -10.93 3.90
N ASP A 67 -7.27 -10.04 3.01
CA ASP A 67 -7.48 -10.37 1.59
C ASP A 67 -6.14 -10.51 0.85
N GLU A 68 -5.88 -11.71 0.32
CA GLU A 68 -4.68 -12.00 -0.46
C GLU A 68 -4.87 -11.74 -1.97
N THR A 69 -6.04 -11.22 -2.38
CA THR A 69 -6.30 -10.81 -3.76
C THR A 69 -5.37 -9.67 -4.15
N THR A 70 -4.70 -9.82 -5.29
CA THR A 70 -3.76 -8.82 -5.79
C THR A 70 -4.46 -7.50 -6.15
N ILE A 71 -4.01 -6.40 -5.53
CA ILE A 71 -4.42 -5.03 -5.85
C ILE A 71 -3.30 -4.41 -6.69
N SER A 72 -3.62 -4.04 -7.93
CA SER A 72 -2.69 -3.36 -8.85
C SER A 72 -2.87 -1.85 -8.77
N SER A 73 -1.75 -1.13 -8.87
CA SER A 73 -1.69 0.32 -9.11
C SER A 73 -2.36 0.77 -10.41
N ARG A 74 -2.54 -0.15 -11.38
CA ARG A 74 -3.09 0.07 -12.75
C ARG A 74 -2.22 0.94 -13.65
N TYR A 75 -1.51 1.90 -13.09
CA TYR A 75 -0.63 2.84 -13.77
C TYR A 75 0.78 2.75 -13.15
N PRO A 76 1.84 2.99 -13.96
CA PRO A 76 3.20 3.07 -13.45
C PRO A 76 3.42 4.27 -12.52
#